data_AF-C3ZV90-F1
#
_entry.id   AF-C3ZV90-F1
#
_cell.length_a   1.000
_cell.length_b   1.000
_cell.length_c   1.000
_cell.angle_alpha   90.00
_cell.angle_beta   90.00
_cell.angle_gamma   90.00
#
_symmetry.space_group_name_H-M   'P 1'
#
loop_
_entity.id
_entity.type
_entity.pdbx_description
1 polymer ?
#
loop_
_entity_poly.entity_id
_entity_poly.type
_entity_poly.pdbx_seq_one_letter_code
_entity_poly.pdbx_strand_id
1 'polypeptide(L)'
;NLTLFQRFKMMVKDYGHVLIPVHVATSLVWFGTFYYMAISGVDPVPLLEKIGLPHSWVETMKKSGASDLMVAYAFYKIATPARYTVTLGGTTFTIRYLRKKGVMHKPPPSK
;
A
#
# COMPACT_ATOMS: atom_id res chain seq x y z
N ASN A 1 -17.56 13.01 7.30
CA ASN A 1 -16.43 12.58 6.41
C ASN A 1 -15.88 11.25 6.89
N LEU A 2 -15.85 10.20 6.05
CA LEU A 2 -15.26 8.89 6.41
C LEU A 2 -13.72 8.93 6.36
N THR A 3 -13.06 8.29 7.33
CA THR A 3 -11.60 8.10 7.35
C THR A 3 -11.15 7.16 6.23
N LEU A 4 -9.85 7.20 5.89
CA LEU A 4 -9.27 6.31 4.86
C LEU A 4 -9.57 4.83 5.15
N PHE A 5 -9.41 4.42 6.41
CA PHE A 5 -9.65 3.05 6.83
C PHE A 5 -11.14 2.68 6.79
N GLN A 6 -12.03 3.59 7.18
CA GLN A 6 -13.48 3.37 7.06
C GLN A 6 -13.90 3.20 5.59
N ARG A 7 -13.37 4.04 4.69
CA ARG A 7 -13.61 3.91 3.23
C ARG A 7 -13.09 2.59 2.68
N PHE A 8 -11.89 2.16 3.12
CA PHE A 8 -11.32 0.87 2.74
C PHE A 8 -12.21 -0.29 3.17
N LYS A 9 -12.65 -0.32 4.44
CA LYS A 9 -13.57 -1.34 4.95
C LYS A 9 -14.89 -1.39 4.19
N MET A 10 -15.47 -0.22 3.88
CA MET A 10 -16.69 -0.12 3.09
C MET A 10 -16.51 -0.71 1.68
N MET A 11 -15.41 -0.35 1.00
CA MET A 11 -15.10 -0.89 -0.33
C MET A 11 -14.77 -2.38 -0.31
N VAL A 12 -14.19 -2.91 0.77
CA VAL A 12 -14.03 -4.36 0.96
C VAL A 12 -15.40 -5.04 1.04
N LYS A 13 -16.34 -4.45 1.79
CA LYS A 13 -17.72 -4.98 1.92
C LYS A 13 -18.43 -5.02 0.57
N ASP A 14 -18.42 -3.91 -0.16
CA ASP A 14 -19.25 -3.75 -1.36
C ASP A 14 -18.57 -4.28 -2.64
N TYR A 15 -17.24 -4.24 -2.69
CA TYR A 15 -16.43 -4.53 -3.87
C TYR A 15 -15.20 -5.38 -3.57
N GLY A 16 -15.21 -6.19 -2.52
CA GLY A 16 -14.04 -6.98 -2.09
C GLY A 16 -13.39 -7.81 -3.21
N HIS A 17 -14.20 -8.40 -4.08
CA HIS A 17 -13.73 -9.18 -5.24
C HIS A 17 -12.95 -8.36 -6.29
N VAL A 18 -13.13 -7.03 -6.34
CA VAL A 18 -12.30 -6.13 -7.16
C VAL A 18 -11.17 -5.52 -6.32
N LEU A 19 -11.49 -5.09 -5.10
CA LEU A 19 -10.55 -4.40 -4.23
C LEU A 19 -9.38 -5.29 -3.83
N ILE A 20 -9.62 -6.55 -3.44
CA ILE A 20 -8.57 -7.45 -2.95
C ILE A 20 -7.51 -7.70 -4.05
N PRO A 21 -7.87 -8.07 -5.29
CA PRO A 21 -6.88 -8.19 -6.38
C PRO A 21 -6.10 -6.89 -6.63
N VAL A 22 -6.79 -5.74 -6.67
CA VAL A 22 -6.13 -4.44 -6.86
C VAL A 22 -5.17 -4.12 -5.70
N HIS A 23 -5.57 -4.41 -4.46
CA HIS A 23 -4.76 -4.20 -3.27
C HIS A 23 -3.51 -5.05 -3.30
N VAL A 24 -3.62 -6.33 -3.63
CA VAL A 24 -2.48 -7.25 -3.75
C VAL A 24 -1.53 -6.78 -4.84
N ALA A 25 -2.04 -6.50 -6.04
CA ALA A 25 -1.22 -6.07 -7.17
C ALA A 25 -0.45 -4.77 -6.86
N THR A 26 -1.14 -3.75 -6.35
CA THR A 26 -0.50 -2.48 -5.99
C THR A 26 0.47 -2.65 -4.82
N SER A 27 0.17 -3.50 -3.84
CA SER A 27 1.07 -3.78 -2.71
C SER A 27 2.36 -4.46 -3.15
N LEU A 28 2.30 -5.38 -4.12
CA LEU A 28 3.48 -5.99 -4.73
C LEU A 28 4.35 -4.95 -5.44
N VAL A 29 3.74 -3.99 -6.15
CA VAL A 29 4.47 -2.87 -6.77
C VAL A 29 5.19 -2.03 -5.72
N TRP A 30 4.51 -1.65 -4.63
CA TRP A 30 5.14 -0.89 -3.54
C TRP A 30 6.32 -1.65 -2.92
N PHE A 31 6.10 -2.92 -2.55
CA PHE A 31 7.13 -3.73 -1.93
C PHE A 31 8.32 -3.96 -2.89
N GLY A 32 8.05 -4.32 -4.13
CA GLY A 32 9.08 -4.52 -5.15
C GLY A 32 9.89 -3.25 -5.43
N THR A 33 9.23 -2.09 -5.45
CA THR A 33 9.91 -0.79 -5.63
C THR A 33 10.86 -0.50 -4.46
N PHE A 34 10.40 -0.67 -3.22
CA PHE A 34 11.25 -0.44 -2.04
C PHE A 34 12.38 -1.47 -1.93
N TYR A 35 12.11 -2.72 -2.27
CA TYR A 35 13.13 -3.77 -2.30
C TYR A 35 14.19 -3.49 -3.37
N TYR A 36 13.77 -3.11 -4.58
CA TYR A 36 14.67 -2.71 -5.64
C TYR A 36 15.57 -1.54 -5.23
N MET A 37 15.00 -0.50 -4.59
CA MET A 37 15.80 0.62 -4.09
C MET A 37 16.82 0.18 -3.03
N ALA A 38 16.42 -0.70 -2.10
CA ALA A 38 17.32 -1.20 -1.06
C ALA A 38 18.51 -1.97 -1.64
N ILE A 39 18.26 -2.91 -2.56
CA ILE A 39 19.35 -3.70 -3.20
C ILE A 39 20.20 -2.89 -4.19
N SER A 40 19.71 -1.72 -4.64
CA SER A 40 20.44 -0.86 -5.58
C SER A 40 21.51 0.02 -4.91
N GLY A 41 21.74 -0.16 -3.60
CA GLY A 41 22.76 0.57 -2.85
C GLY A 41 22.35 1.98 -2.44
N VAL A 42 21.07 2.34 -2.58
CA VAL A 42 20.53 3.57 -1.98
C VAL A 42 20.42 3.31 -0.49
N ASP A 43 21.31 3.88 0.33
CA ASP A 43 21.18 3.82 1.80
C ASP A 43 19.95 4.64 2.21
N PRO A 44 18.84 3.98 2.58
CA PRO A 44 17.59 4.67 2.77
C PRO A 44 17.31 4.83 4.27
N VAL A 45 18.23 4.36 5.14
CA VAL A 45 18.15 4.49 6.59
C VAL A 45 18.10 5.96 7.05
N PRO A 46 18.85 6.91 6.45
CA PRO A 46 18.69 8.34 6.76
C PRO A 46 17.30 8.89 6.38
N LEU A 47 16.66 8.33 5.35
CA LEU A 47 15.29 8.72 4.96
C LEU A 47 14.28 8.20 5.98
N LEU A 48 14.46 6.97 6.47
CA LEU A 48 13.65 6.37 7.53
C LEU A 48 13.68 7.19 8.82
N GLU A 49 14.84 7.72 9.23
CA GLU A 49 14.97 8.64 10.37
C GLU A 49 14.16 9.93 10.15
N LYS A 50 14.24 10.52 8.95
CA LYS A 50 13.48 11.74 8.63
C LYS A 50 11.96 11.53 8.61
N ILE A 51 11.49 10.33 8.28
CA ILE A 51 10.05 10.02 8.20
C ILE A 51 9.48 9.61 9.57
N GLY A 52 10.30 9.60 10.63
CA GLY A 52 9.84 9.42 12.00
C GLY A 52 9.81 7.97 12.48
N LEU A 53 10.63 7.09 11.89
CA LEU A 53 10.89 5.81 12.53
C LEU A 53 11.59 6.04 13.88
N PRO A 54 11.22 5.27 14.94
CA PRO A 54 11.88 5.41 16.22
C PRO A 54 13.38 5.17 16.09
N HIS A 55 14.18 6.04 16.70
CA HIS A 55 15.65 5.92 16.65
C HIS A 55 16.15 4.54 17.11
N SER A 56 15.46 3.88 18.04
CA SER A 56 15.80 2.52 18.48
C SER A 56 15.73 1.48 17.35
N TRP A 57 14.75 1.59 16.46
CA TRP A 57 14.63 0.70 15.30
C TRP A 57 15.74 0.98 14.30
N VAL A 58 16.01 2.25 14.04
CA VAL A 58 17.06 2.64 13.11
C VAL A 58 18.46 2.25 13.61
N GLU A 59 18.77 2.51 14.88
CA GLU A 59 20.04 2.08 15.47
C GLU A 59 20.20 0.57 15.41
N THR A 60 19.13 -0.18 15.68
CA THR A 60 19.16 -1.65 15.56
C THR A 60 19.52 -2.04 14.13
N MET A 61 18.88 -1.42 13.13
CA MET A 61 19.15 -1.69 11.72
C MET A 61 20.59 -1.32 11.30
N LYS A 62 21.14 -0.23 11.83
CA LYS A 62 22.54 0.18 11.59
C LYS A 62 23.54 -0.76 12.26
N LYS A 63 23.27 -1.20 13.50
CA LYS A 63 24.17 -2.04 14.31
C LYS A 63 24.18 -3.52 13.87
N SER A 64 23.04 -4.04 13.42
CA SER A 64 22.91 -5.45 13.03
C SER A 64 23.19 -5.73 11.55
N GLY A 65 23.37 -4.70 10.72
CA GLY A 65 23.43 -4.86 9.27
C GLY A 65 22.07 -5.28 8.72
N ALA A 66 21.09 -4.38 8.78
CA ALA A 66 19.73 -4.68 8.31
C ALA A 66 19.75 -5.19 6.86
N SER A 67 19.10 -6.33 6.64
CA SER A 67 18.91 -6.86 5.30
C SER A 67 18.05 -5.90 4.47
N ASP A 68 18.31 -5.87 3.16
CA ASP A 68 17.52 -5.08 2.20
C ASP A 68 16.01 -5.36 2.31
N LEU A 69 15.67 -6.59 2.70
CA LEU A 69 14.30 -7.02 2.98
C LEU A 69 13.67 -6.26 4.16
N MET A 70 14.38 -6.12 5.29
CA MET A 70 13.88 -5.38 6.46
C MET A 70 13.69 -3.90 6.14
N VAL A 71 14.64 -3.32 5.42
CA VAL A 71 14.60 -1.94 4.95
C VAL A 71 13.38 -1.72 4.05
N ALA A 72 13.20 -2.57 3.04
CA ALA A 72 12.06 -2.51 2.13
C ALA A 72 10.72 -2.62 2.87
N TYR A 73 10.64 -3.52 3.87
CA TYR A 73 9.44 -3.70 4.67
C TYR A 73 9.11 -2.48 5.54
N ALA A 74 10.13 -1.79 6.07
CA ALA A 74 9.95 -0.55 6.83
C ALA A 74 9.31 0.55 5.97
N PHE A 75 9.84 0.78 4.76
CA PHE A 75 9.24 1.72 3.81
C PHE A 75 7.83 1.31 3.40
N TYR A 76 7.61 0.02 3.13
CA TYR A 76 6.30 -0.50 2.80
C TYR A 76 5.26 -0.19 3.88
N LYS A 77 5.63 -0.30 5.17
CA LYS A 77 4.76 0.09 6.29
C LYS A 77 4.50 1.58 6.33
N ILE A 78 5.54 2.40 6.20
CA ILE A 78 5.41 3.86 6.18
C ILE A 78 4.49 4.32 5.03
N ALA A 79 4.60 3.70 3.87
CA ALA A 79 3.80 3.99 2.69
C ALA A 79 2.33 3.53 2.80
N THR A 80 1.90 2.95 3.93
CA THR A 80 0.53 2.43 4.11
C THR A 80 -0.56 3.44 3.75
N PRO A 81 -0.53 4.72 4.19
CA PRO A 81 -1.57 5.68 3.82
C PRO A 81 -1.65 5.92 2.31
N ALA A 82 -0.49 6.04 1.65
CA ALA A 82 -0.42 6.20 0.20
C ALA A 82 -0.90 4.93 -0.52
N ARG A 83 -0.45 3.75 -0.09
CA ARG A 83 -0.84 2.45 -0.65
C ARG A 83 -2.35 2.21 -0.59
N TYR A 84 -2.97 2.51 0.55
CA TYR A 84 -4.43 2.37 0.71
C TYR A 84 -5.18 3.38 -0.16
N THR A 85 -4.65 4.60 -0.29
CA THR A 85 -5.23 5.64 -1.17
C THR A 85 -5.18 5.21 -2.64
N VAL A 86 -4.02 4.72 -3.11
CA VAL A 86 -3.84 4.19 -4.46
C VAL A 86 -4.75 2.97 -4.69
N THR A 87 -4.89 2.08 -3.71
CA THR A 87 -5.81 0.94 -3.82
C THR A 87 -7.26 1.40 -3.99
N LEU A 88 -7.73 2.36 -3.19
CA LEU A 88 -9.09 2.88 -3.28
C LEU A 88 -9.37 3.56 -4.62
N GLY A 89 -8.43 4.38 -5.09
CA GLY A 89 -8.50 5.05 -6.39
C GLY A 89 -8.48 4.04 -7.54
N GLY A 90 -7.53 3.10 -7.51
CA GLY A 90 -7.40 2.02 -8.48
C GLY A 90 -8.64 1.14 -8.54
N THR A 91 -9.19 0.75 -7.38
CA THR A 91 -10.42 -0.04 -7.32
C THR A 91 -11.60 0.73 -7.93
N THR A 92 -11.73 2.01 -7.61
CA THR A 92 -12.77 2.88 -8.18
C THR A 92 -12.65 2.97 -9.70
N PHE A 93 -11.43 3.13 -10.20
CA PHE A 93 -11.14 3.13 -11.64
C PHE A 93 -11.50 1.78 -12.29
N THR A 94 -11.08 0.66 -11.69
CA THR A 94 -11.40 -0.68 -12.17
C THR A 94 -12.90 -0.94 -12.22
N ILE A 95 -13.65 -0.57 -11.18
CA ILE A 95 -15.12 -0.68 -11.17
C ILE A 95 -15.74 0.12 -12.32
N ARG A 96 -15.30 1.38 -12.52
CA ARG A 96 -15.79 2.22 -13.62
C ARG A 96 -15.50 1.59 -14.98
N TYR A 97 -14.30 1.04 -15.15
CA TYR A 97 -13.88 0.35 -16.37
C TYR A 97 -14.72 -0.90 -16.64
N LEU A 98 -14.89 -1.78 -15.65
CA LEU A 98 -15.69 -3.00 -15.78
C LEU A 98 -17.17 -2.71 -16.07
N ARG A 99 -17.72 -1.66 -15.45
CA ARG A 99 -19.08 -1.17 -15.75
C ARG A 99 -19.22 -0.69 -17.19
N LYS A 100 -18.26 0.11 -17.68
CA LYS A 100 -18.26 0.59 -19.07
C LYS A 100 -18.21 -0.57 -20.08
N LYS A 101 -17.60 -1.69 -19.70
CA LYS A 101 -17.53 -2.92 -20.51
C LYS A 101 -18.74 -3.85 -20.35
N GLY A 102 -19.73 -3.50 -19.53
CA GLY A 102 -20.91 -4.33 -19.27
C GLY A 102 -20.64 -5.57 -18.40
N VAL A 103 -19.43 -5.72 -17.86
CA VAL A 103 -19.02 -6.88 -17.05
C VAL A 103 -19.55 -6.79 -15.62
N MET A 104 -19.71 -5.57 -15.10
CA MET A 104 -20.19 -5.32 -13.74
C MET A 104 -21.41 -4.39 -13.77
N HIS A 105 -22.48 -4.76 -13.06
CA HIS A 105 -23.64 -3.90 -12.85
C HIS A 105 -23.50 -3.07 -11.57
N LYS A 106 -24.27 -1.98 -11.42
CA LYS A 106 -24.32 -1.26 -10.14
C LYS A 106 -24.93 -2.20 -9.09
N PRO A 107 -24.26 -2.45 -7.94
CA PRO A 107 -24.92 -3.14 -6.86
C PRO A 107 -26.07 -2.27 -6.35
N PRO A 108 -27.15 -2.88 -5.81
CA PRO A 108 -28.19 -2.12 -5.12
C PRO A 108 -27.56 -1.32 -3.98
N PRO A 109 -28.12 -0.14 -3.62
CA PRO A 109 -27.58 0.67 -2.54
C PRO A 109 -27.49 -0.19 -1.26
N SER A 110 -26.29 -0.26 -0.68
CA SER A 110 -26.12 -0.88 0.63
C SER A 110 -27.02 -0.15 1.62
N LYS A 111 -27.86 -0.91 2.32
CA LYS A 111 -28.50 -0.44 3.56
C LYS A 111 -27.43 -0.16 4.62
#